data_AF-A0A916CXN7-F1
#
_entry.id   AF-A0A916CXN7-F1
#
_cell.length_a   1.000
_cell.length_b   1.000
_cell.length_c   1.000
_cell.angle_alpha   90.00
_cell.angle_beta   90.00
_cell.angle_gamma   90.00
#
_symmetry.space_group_name_H-M   'P 1'
#
loop_
_entity.id
_entity.type
_entity.pdbx_description
1 polymer ?
#
loop_
_entity_poly.entity_id
_entity_poly.type
_entity_poly.pdbx_seq_one_letter_code
_entity_poly.pdbx_strand_id
1 'polypeptide(L)'
;TALATLDPSWGRERGLLRGANVVMPNLTPPDYRQLYEIYPGKACVNETAEACGSCLPSRIRMIGRVPGTGPGGRKRTQKPKPDLGAVLA
;
A
#
# COMPACT_ATOMS: atom_id res chain seq x y z
N THR A 1 7.85 -3.40 2.69
CA THR A 1 7.67 -2.12 3.42
C THR A 1 8.20 -2.30 4.83
N ALA A 2 8.59 -1.23 5.53
CA ALA A 2 9.08 -1.35 6.90
C ALA A 2 8.06 -2.01 7.84
N LEU A 3 6.76 -1.73 7.65
CA LEU A 3 5.68 -2.43 8.37
C LEU A 3 5.71 -3.96 8.15
N ALA A 4 5.97 -4.41 6.92
CA ALA A 4 6.10 -5.84 6.61
C ALA A 4 7.39 -6.46 7.16
N THR A 5 8.35 -5.63 7.58
CA THR A 5 9.58 -6.10 8.24
C THR A 5 9.37 -6.27 9.73
N LEU A 6 8.66 -5.31 10.35
CA LEU A 6 8.26 -5.39 11.75
C LEU A 6 7.21 -6.48 12.00
N ASP A 7 6.31 -6.70 11.04
CA ASP A 7 5.36 -7.82 11.06
C ASP A 7 5.24 -8.45 9.66
N PRO A 8 5.95 -9.58 9.44
CA PRO A 8 5.93 -10.29 8.15
C PRO A 8 4.55 -10.82 7.75
N SER A 9 3.70 -11.16 8.72
CA SER A 9 2.41 -11.80 8.48
C SER A 9 1.31 -10.79 8.17
N TRP A 10 1.25 -9.66 8.87
CA TRP A 10 0.11 -8.73 8.86
C TRP A 10 0.50 -7.25 8.71
N GLY A 11 1.79 -6.94 8.59
CA GLY A 11 2.26 -5.54 8.58
C GLY A 11 1.65 -4.69 7.46
N ARG A 12 1.48 -5.26 6.26
CA ARG A 12 0.89 -4.56 5.10
C ARG A 12 -0.60 -4.28 5.33
N GLU A 13 -1.34 -5.30 5.75
CA GLU A 13 -2.78 -5.24 6.03
C GLU A 13 -3.08 -4.25 7.13
N ARG A 14 -2.30 -4.27 8.21
CA ARG A 14 -2.46 -3.33 9.31
C ARG A 14 -2.20 -1.90 8.89
N GLY A 15 -1.29 -1.66 7.95
CA GLY A 15 -1.12 -0.36 7.32
C GLY A 15 -2.36 0.07 6.53
N LEU A 16 -2.91 -0.82 5.70
CA LEU A 16 -4.12 -0.58 4.90
C LEU A 16 -5.38 -0.34 5.77
N LEU A 17 -5.45 -0.98 6.94
CA LEU A 17 -6.52 -0.77 7.92
C LEU A 17 -6.36 0.54 8.71
N ARG A 18 -5.16 1.14 8.74
CA ARG A 18 -4.83 2.36 9.49
C ARG A 18 -4.67 3.60 8.62
N GLY A 19 -5.19 3.58 7.39
CA GLY A 19 -5.29 4.76 6.52
C GLY A 19 -4.44 4.70 5.25
N ALA A 20 -3.55 3.72 5.10
CA ALA A 20 -2.89 3.51 3.82
C ALA A 20 -3.90 3.00 2.77
N ASN A 21 -3.72 3.42 1.53
CA ASN A 21 -4.54 2.99 0.38
C ASN A 21 -3.72 2.42 -0.77
N VAL A 22 -2.40 2.30 -0.60
CA VAL A 22 -1.46 1.79 -1.60
C VAL A 22 -0.55 0.76 -0.95
N VAL A 23 -0.28 -0.32 -1.67
CA VAL A 23 0.74 -1.32 -1.33
C VAL A 23 1.69 -1.46 -2.51
N MET A 24 2.99 -1.51 -2.24
CA MET A 24 4.05 -1.60 -3.25
C MET A 24 4.73 -2.97 -3.16
N PRO A 25 4.44 -3.91 -4.08
CA PRO A 25 5.15 -5.19 -4.16
C PRO A 25 6.61 -4.97 -4.60
N ASN A 26 7.51 -5.86 -4.16
CA ASN A 26 8.90 -5.85 -4.63
C ASN A 26 8.99 -6.60 -5.96
N LEU A 27 9.26 -5.86 -7.04
CA LEU A 27 9.44 -6.41 -8.40
C LEU A 27 10.92 -6.56 -8.79
N THR A 28 11.86 -6.22 -7.90
CA THR A 28 13.29 -6.39 -8.13
C THR A 28 13.62 -7.88 -8.31
N PRO A 29 14.40 -8.27 -9.34
CA PRO A 29 14.81 -9.67 -9.51
C PRO A 29 15.55 -10.18 -8.28
N PRO A 30 15.37 -11.47 -7.89
CA PRO A 30 15.92 -12.03 -6.65
C PRO A 30 17.41 -11.72 -6.42
N ASP A 31 18.23 -11.89 -7.46
CA ASP A 31 19.69 -11.71 -7.42
C ASP A 31 20.11 -10.30 -6.99
N TYR A 32 19.25 -9.30 -7.20
CA TYR A 32 19.54 -7.90 -6.89
C TYR A 32 18.85 -7.39 -5.62
N ARG A 33 18.00 -8.21 -4.95
CA ARG A 33 17.22 -7.73 -3.81
C ARG A 33 18.07 -7.38 -2.60
N GLN A 34 19.11 -8.16 -2.36
CA GLN A 34 20.08 -7.95 -1.28
C GLN A 34 20.88 -6.66 -1.48
N LEU A 35 21.16 -6.29 -2.74
CA LEU A 35 21.88 -5.06 -3.07
C LEU A 35 21.08 -3.77 -2.76
N TYR A 36 19.78 -3.90 -2.47
CA TYR A 36 18.89 -2.79 -2.15
C TYR A 36 18.32 -2.89 -0.73
N GLU A 37 19.14 -3.31 0.23
CA GLU A 37 18.82 -3.38 1.65
C GLU A 37 18.99 -2.01 2.35
N ILE A 38 18.02 -1.13 2.16
CA ILE A 38 18.01 0.22 2.76
C ILE A 38 17.77 0.25 4.28
N TYR A 39 17.47 -0.90 4.89
CA TYR A 39 17.40 -1.12 6.35
C TYR A 39 17.57 -2.62 6.64
N PRO A 40 18.14 -3.01 7.80
CA PRO A 40 18.40 -4.40 8.12
C PRO A 40 17.13 -5.25 8.11
N GLY A 41 17.22 -6.45 7.54
CA GLY A 41 16.12 -7.41 7.51
C GLY A 41 14.97 -6.98 6.61
N LYS A 42 15.22 -6.12 5.62
CA LYS A 42 14.19 -5.62 4.70
C LYS A 42 13.29 -6.75 4.20
N ALA A 43 11.99 -6.63 4.46
CA ALA A 43 11.02 -7.61 3.97
C ALA A 43 11.10 -7.78 2.45
N CYS A 44 10.80 -8.99 1.99
CA CYS A 44 10.95 -9.44 0.60
C CYS A 44 12.39 -9.63 0.09
N VAL A 45 13.44 -9.59 0.92
CA VAL A 45 14.78 -9.94 0.42
C VAL A 45 14.85 -11.42 0.01
N ASN A 46 14.15 -12.30 0.75
CA ASN A 46 14.08 -13.75 0.49
C ASN A 46 12.66 -14.29 0.15
N GLU A 47 11.61 -13.44 0.05
CA GLU A 47 10.26 -13.93 -0.34
C GLU A 47 10.22 -14.30 -1.82
N THR A 48 9.69 -15.47 -2.17
CA THR A 48 9.57 -15.91 -3.56
C THR A 48 8.60 -15.06 -4.38
N ALA A 49 8.82 -15.01 -5.70
CA ALA A 49 8.00 -14.22 -6.64
C ALA A 49 6.50 -14.59 -6.60
N GLU A 50 6.18 -15.81 -6.15
CA GLU A 50 4.81 -16.31 -5.97
C GLU A 50 3.97 -15.49 -4.96
N ALA A 51 4.60 -14.74 -4.05
CA ALA A 51 3.90 -13.87 -3.11
C ALA A 51 3.33 -12.58 -3.76
N CYS A 52 3.65 -12.26 -5.02
CA CYS A 52 3.22 -10.98 -5.61
C CYS A 52 1.99 -11.04 -6.51
N GLY A 53 1.84 -12.10 -7.32
CA GLY A 53 0.82 -12.12 -8.39
C GLY A 53 -0.60 -12.41 -7.90
N SER A 54 -0.79 -13.54 -7.20
CA SER A 54 -2.12 -14.03 -6.80
C SER A 54 -2.44 -13.79 -5.33
N CYS A 55 -1.42 -13.72 -4.46
CA CYS A 55 -1.64 -13.62 -3.02
C CYS A 55 -2.01 -12.19 -2.60
N LEU A 56 -1.44 -11.15 -3.23
CA LEU A 56 -1.68 -9.77 -2.82
C LEU A 56 -3.15 -9.33 -3.02
N PRO A 57 -3.80 -9.61 -4.18
CA PRO A 57 -5.23 -9.32 -4.33
C PRO A 57 -6.10 -10.09 -3.33
N SER A 58 -5.74 -11.33 -3.02
CA SER A 58 -6.47 -12.18 -2.06
C SER A 58 -6.36 -11.64 -0.64
N ARG A 59 -5.17 -11.20 -0.22
CA ARG A 59 -4.93 -10.56 1.08
C ARG A 59 -5.68 -9.22 1.21
N ILE A 60 -5.71 -8.41 0.14
CA ILE A 60 -6.51 -7.17 0.11
C ILE A 60 -8.01 -7.49 0.30
N ARG A 61 -8.53 -8.52 -0.39
CA ARG A 61 -9.93 -8.95 -0.23
C ARG A 61 -10.22 -9.49 1.17
N MET A 62 -9.30 -10.24 1.77
CA MET A 62 -9.44 -10.79 3.12
C MET A 62 -9.66 -9.72 4.19
N ILE A 63 -9.12 -8.51 4.01
CA ILE A 63 -9.33 -7.38 4.93
C ILE A 63 -10.52 -6.49 4.55
N GLY A 64 -11.43 -6.97 3.69
CA GLY A 64 -12.62 -6.24 3.26
C GLY A 64 -12.34 -5.05 2.33
N ARG A 65 -11.18 -5.04 1.66
CA ARG A 65 -10.81 -4.02 0.66
C ARG A 65 -10.89 -4.60 -0.76
N VAL A 66 -10.84 -3.72 -1.76
CA VAL A 66 -10.85 -4.12 -3.18
C VAL A 66 -9.59 -3.59 -3.86
N PRO A 67 -8.89 -4.39 -4.68
CA PRO A 67 -7.80 -3.88 -5.51
C PRO A 67 -8.26 -2.71 -6.39
N GLY A 68 -7.44 -1.67 -6.49
CA GLY A 68 -7.74 -0.52 -7.32
C GLY A 68 -7.79 -0.88 -8.81
N THR A 69 -8.61 -0.16 -9.57
CA THR A 69 -8.67 -0.25 -11.03
C THR A 69 -8.01 0.96 -11.68
N GLY A 70 -7.39 0.75 -12.84
CA GLY A 70 -6.65 1.79 -13.54
C GLY A 70 -5.36 2.23 -12.83
N PRO A 71 -4.79 3.40 -13.20
CA PRO A 71 -3.47 3.82 -12.73
C PRO A 71 -3.38 4.25 -11.25
N GLY A 72 -4.50 4.44 -10.55
CA GLY A 72 -4.48 4.79 -9.12
C GLY A 72 -4.01 6.22 -8.78
N GLY A 73 -4.12 7.17 -9.71
CA GLY A 73 -3.75 8.56 -9.49
C GLY A 73 -4.56 9.28 -8.39
N ARG A 74 -4.01 10.36 -7.84
CA ARG A 74 -4.65 11.17 -6.80
C ARG A 74 -5.97 11.77 -7.30
N LYS A 75 -7.07 11.49 -6.60
CA LYS A 75 -8.35 12.16 -6.80
C LYS A 75 -8.47 13.34 -5.83
N ARG A 76 -8.45 14.59 -6.33
CA ARG A 76 -8.70 15.78 -5.50
C ARG A 76 -10.19 15.95 -5.32
N THR A 77 -10.67 15.86 -4.09
CA THR A 77 -12.02 16.31 -3.74
C THR A 77 -12.04 17.84 -3.72
N GLN A 78 -12.89 18.46 -4.55
CA GLN A 78 -13.16 19.89 -4.40
C GLN A 78 -13.90 20.08 -3.07
N LYS A 79 -13.39 20.94 -2.18
CA LYS A 79 -14.20 21.39 -1.04
C LYS A 79 -15.32 22.28 -1.60
N PRO A 80 -16.56 22.15 -1.13
CA PRO A 80 -17.59 23.13 -1.48
C PRO A 80 -17.07 24.53 -1.12
N LYS A 81 -17.20 25.48 -2.05
CA LYS A 81 -16.88 26.88 -1.75
C LYS A 81 -17.81 27.33 -0.61
N PRO A 82 -17.30 28.03 0.42
CA PRO A 82 -18.17 28.63 1.42
C PRO A 82 -19.13 29.58 0.71
N ASP A 83 -20.41 29.50 1.06
CA ASP A 83 -21.42 30.40 0.54
C ASP A 83 -21.17 31.79 1.12
N LEU A 84 -20.72 32.73 0.28
CA LEU A 84 -20.50 34.12 0.68
C LEU A 84 -21.82 34.84 1.05
N GLY A 85 -22.99 34.27 0.75
CA GLY A 85 -24.29 34.82 1.12
C GLY A 85 -24.67 34.66 2.60
N ALA A 86 -24.01 33.77 3.34
CA ALA A 86 -24.36 33.49 4.75
C ALA A 86 -23.58 34.34 5.78
N VAL A 87 -22.68 35.23 5.35
CA VAL A 87 -21.84 36.05 6.24
C VAL A 87 -22.32 37.52 6.30
N LEU A 88 -23.37 37.87 5.55
CA LEU A 88 -23.90 39.24 5.43
C LEU A 88 -25.35 39.40 5.94
N ALA A 89 -25.87 38.44 6.70
CA ALA A 89 -27.12 38.56 7.45
C ALA A 89 -26.84 38.46 8.96
#